data_AF-A0A0M0LR73-F1
#
_entry.id   AF-A0A0M0LR73-F1
#
_cell.length_a   1.000
_cell.length_b   1.000
_cell.length_c   1.000
_cell.angle_alpha   90.00
_cell.angle_beta   90.00
_cell.angle_gamma   90.00
#
_symmetry.space_group_name_H-M   'P 1'
#
loop_
_entity.id
_entity.type
_entity.pdbx_description
1 polymer ?
#
loop_
_entity_poly.entity_id
_entity_poly.type
_entity_poly.pdbx_seq_one_letter_code
_entity_poly.pdbx_strand_id
1 'polypeptide(L)'
;MNACLLRVAVTIGGVNLAGSPFEIHVNAGKTSACASHAEGSGWQRRVLVGDPLEFTIHAYDAQGNPQNQPTDQFVVTLTARSRDGYSIQLRPTYLGSGATLVKYEV
;
A
#
# COMPACT_ATOMS: atom_id res chain seq x y z
N MET A 1 -6.86 -7.26 -3.46
CA MET A 1 -8.00 -6.79 -4.28
C MET A 1 -8.19 -5.34 -3.86
N ASN A 2 -7.85 -4.36 -4.68
CA ASN A 2 -8.76 -3.76 -5.66
C ASN A 2 -7.97 -3.15 -6.83
N ALA A 3 -7.90 -3.85 -7.96
CA ALA A 3 -7.99 -3.14 -9.23
C ALA A 3 -9.45 -2.69 -9.32
N CYS A 4 -9.71 -1.43 -9.64
CA CYS A 4 -11.08 -0.98 -9.83
C CYS A 4 -11.60 -1.65 -11.11
N LEU A 5 -12.43 -2.68 -10.95
CA LEU A 5 -13.07 -3.37 -12.06
C LEU A 5 -14.28 -2.53 -12.50
N LEU A 6 -14.16 -1.89 -13.66
CA LEU A 6 -15.26 -1.15 -14.25
C LEU A 6 -16.04 -2.09 -15.18
N ARG A 7 -17.37 -2.10 -15.04
CA ARG A 7 -18.28 -2.78 -15.96
C ARG A 7 -18.95 -1.76 -16.85
N VAL A 8 -18.64 -1.80 -18.14
CA VAL A 8 -19.24 -0.90 -19.14
C VAL A 8 -20.26 -1.68 -19.94
N ALA A 9 -21.54 -1.33 -19.79
CA ALA A 9 -22.61 -1.87 -20.60
C ALA A 9 -22.81 -1.02 -21.86
N VAL A 10 -22.76 -1.67 -23.03
CA VAL A 10 -23.05 -1.03 -24.32
C VAL A 10 -24.30 -1.68 -24.89
N THR A 11 -25.34 -0.87 -25.13
CA THR A 11 -26.64 -1.35 -25.61
C THR A 11 -27.06 -0.68 -26.91
N ILE A 12 -27.78 -1.42 -27.76
CA ILE A 12 -28.51 -0.88 -28.92
C ILE A 12 -29.98 -1.21 -28.72
N GLY A 13 -30.83 -0.18 -28.70
CA GLY A 13 -32.27 -0.34 -28.47
C GLY A 13 -32.61 -0.96 -27.10
N GLY A 14 -31.74 -0.80 -26.10
CA GLY A 14 -31.89 -1.42 -24.78
C GLY A 14 -31.37 -2.85 -24.66
N VAL A 15 -30.89 -3.46 -25.76
CA VAL A 15 -30.30 -4.80 -25.77
C VAL A 15 -28.78 -4.68 -25.72
N ASN A 16 -28.13 -5.46 -24.84
CA ASN A 16 -26.67 -5.53 -24.78
C ASN A 16 -26.08 -5.98 -26.12
N LEU A 17 -25.02 -5.30 -26.56
CA LEU A 17 -24.17 -5.80 -27.63
C LEU A 17 -23.52 -7.12 -27.23
N ALA A 18 -23.13 -7.93 -28.21
CA ALA A 18 -22.36 -9.14 -27.96
C ALA A 18 -21.07 -8.79 -27.18
N GLY A 19 -20.86 -9.47 -26.06
CA GLY A 19 -19.73 -9.22 -25.15
C GLY A 19 -19.96 -8.13 -24.10
N SER A 20 -21.09 -7.41 -24.13
CA SER A 20 -21.49 -6.48 -23.07
C SER A 20 -22.14 -7.22 -21.89
N PRO A 21 -21.85 -6.82 -20.63
CA PRO A 21 -20.94 -5.75 -20.24
C PRO A 21 -19.46 -6.17 -20.33
N PHE A 22 -18.63 -5.23 -20.78
CA PHE A 22 -17.18 -5.41 -20.83
C PHE A 22 -16.54 -5.11 -19.47
N GLU A 23 -15.55 -5.90 -19.11
CA GLU A 23 -14.75 -5.72 -17.89
C GLU A 23 -13.45 -5.00 -18.22
N ILE A 24 -13.24 -3.84 -17.58
CA ILE A 24 -12.04 -3.03 -17.74
C ILE A 24 -11.27 -3.03 -16.42
N HIS A 25 -9.99 -3.40 -16.50
CA HIS A 25 -9.06 -3.34 -15.37
C HIS A 25 -8.34 -1.99 -15.38
N VAL A 26 -8.59 -1.17 -14.36
CA VAL A 26 -7.80 0.05 -14.13
C VAL A 26 -6.62 -0.28 -13.24
N ASN A 27 -5.42 -0.17 -13.81
CA ASN A 27 -4.17 -0.28 -13.06
C ASN A 27 -3.77 1.10 -12.52
N ALA A 28 -3.20 1.12 -11.31
CA ALA A 28 -2.63 2.34 -10.75
C ALA A 28 -1.49 2.86 -11.63
N GLY A 29 -1.37 4.18 -11.69
CA GLY A 29 -0.22 4.85 -12.29
C GLY A 29 1.05 4.72 -11.43
N LYS A 30 2.02 5.58 -11.69
CA LYS A 30 3.24 5.66 -10.86
C LYS A 30 2.88 6.07 -9.43
N THR A 31 3.47 5.39 -8.46
CA THR A 31 3.26 5.67 -7.04
C THR A 31 3.70 7.09 -6.68
N SER A 32 2.85 7.76 -5.89
CA SER A 32 3.02 9.12 -5.41
C SER A 32 3.22 9.10 -3.90
N ALA A 33 4.38 9.59 -3.45
CA ALA A 33 4.70 9.67 -2.03
C ALA A 33 3.70 10.54 -1.25
N CYS A 34 3.25 11.66 -1.83
CA CYS A 34 2.31 12.58 -1.18
C CYS A 34 0.89 12.03 -1.04
N ALA A 35 0.51 11.04 -1.86
CA ALA A 35 -0.80 10.38 -1.79
C ALA A 35 -0.76 9.10 -0.93
N SER A 36 0.44 8.60 -0.62
CA SER A 36 0.66 7.40 0.18
C SER A 36 0.69 7.72 1.66
N HIS A 37 0.34 6.76 2.51
CA HIS A 37 0.35 6.94 3.97
C HIS A 37 0.75 5.65 4.68
N ALA A 38 1.06 5.75 5.98
CA ALA A 38 1.40 4.60 6.81
C ALA A 38 0.56 4.60 8.09
N GLU A 39 0.12 3.42 8.52
CA GLU A 39 -0.69 3.22 9.72
C GLU A 39 -0.23 1.98 10.50
N GLY A 40 -0.51 1.92 11.80
CA GLY A 40 -0.17 0.77 12.63
C GLY A 40 0.09 1.12 14.09
N SER A 41 0.31 0.10 14.93
CA SER A 41 0.74 0.29 16.32
C SER A 41 2.18 0.80 16.43
N GLY A 42 2.92 0.77 15.31
CA GLY A 42 4.19 1.43 15.01
C GLY A 42 4.47 2.80 15.67
N TRP A 43 3.41 3.56 15.94
CA TRP A 43 3.50 4.96 16.34
C TRP A 43 3.27 5.17 17.85
N GLN A 44 3.17 4.10 18.63
CA GLN A 44 2.95 4.21 20.07
C GLN A 44 4.15 4.85 20.77
N ARG A 45 3.86 5.82 21.65
CA ARG A 45 4.86 6.61 22.40
C ARG A 45 5.71 5.76 23.36
N ARG A 46 5.29 4.52 23.63
CA ARG A 46 5.98 3.56 24.49
C ARG A 46 5.79 2.18 23.87
N VAL A 47 6.90 1.48 23.69
CA VAL A 47 6.97 0.10 23.24
C VAL A 47 7.68 -0.67 24.34
N LEU A 48 7.19 -1.86 24.70
CA LEU A 48 7.89 -2.74 25.62
C LEU A 48 8.93 -3.55 24.86
N VAL A 49 10.06 -3.78 25.52
CA VAL A 49 11.12 -4.66 24.98
C VAL A 49 10.53 -6.06 24.75
N GLY A 50 10.79 -6.62 23.58
CA GLY A 50 10.23 -7.91 23.14
C GLY A 50 8.83 -7.86 22.52
N ASP A 51 8.13 -6.72 22.51
CA ASP A 51 6.87 -6.60 21.78
C ASP A 51 7.13 -6.27 20.30
N PRO A 52 6.58 -7.04 19.34
CA PRO A 52 6.74 -6.73 17.93
C PRO A 52 5.95 -5.46 17.59
N LEU A 53 6.62 -4.51 16.95
CA LEU A 53 5.96 -3.33 16.42
C LEU A 53 5.74 -3.50 14.92
N GLU A 54 4.49 -3.28 14.50
CA GLU A 54 4.08 -3.43 13.11
C GLU A 54 3.43 -2.16 12.60
N PHE A 55 3.75 -1.84 11.34
CA PHE A 55 3.01 -0.85 10.58
C PHE A 55 2.93 -1.24 9.11
N THR A 56 1.89 -0.74 8.47
CA THR A 56 1.58 -0.96 7.06
C THR A 56 1.76 0.36 6.32
N ILE A 57 2.52 0.33 5.23
CA ILE A 57 2.57 1.42 4.25
C ILE A 57 1.53 1.13 3.17
N HIS A 58 0.63 2.07 2.91
CA HIS A 58 -0.35 2.03 1.82
C HIS A 58 0.10 2.95 0.69
N ALA A 59 0.51 2.33 -0.42
CA ALA A 59 1.00 2.99 -1.62
C ALA A 59 -0.14 3.35 -2.59
N TYR A 60 -0.17 4.59 -3.05
CA TYR A 60 -1.17 5.12 -4.00
C TYR A 60 -0.50 5.90 -5.13
N ASP A 61 -1.13 5.93 -6.31
CA ASP A 61 -0.79 6.90 -7.35
C ASP A 61 -1.31 8.31 -7.03
N ALA A 62 -0.99 9.29 -7.88
CA ALA A 62 -1.41 10.68 -7.68
C ALA A 62 -2.94 10.89 -7.79
N GLN A 63 -3.68 9.90 -8.30
CA GLN A 63 -5.13 9.92 -8.43
C GLN A 63 -5.82 9.16 -7.28
N GLY A 64 -5.06 8.58 -6.35
CA GLY A 64 -5.59 7.81 -5.23
C GLY A 64 -5.93 6.36 -5.56
N ASN A 65 -5.41 5.81 -6.67
CA ASN A 65 -5.54 4.38 -6.95
C ASN A 65 -4.47 3.60 -6.17
N PRO A 66 -4.83 2.50 -5.47
CA PRO A 66 -3.88 1.71 -4.69
C PRO A 66 -2.92 0.93 -5.59
N GLN A 67 -1.64 0.88 -5.23
CA GLN A 67 -0.63 0.21 -6.03
C GLN A 67 -0.66 -1.31 -5.87
N ASN A 68 -1.02 -2.04 -6.92
CA ASN A 68 -1.21 -3.50 -6.85
C ASN A 68 0.01 -4.31 -7.29
N GLN A 69 1.13 -3.66 -7.61
CA GLN A 69 2.38 -4.31 -7.99
C GLN A 69 3.53 -3.98 -7.04
N PRO A 70 4.46 -4.92 -6.80
CA PRO A 70 5.67 -4.70 -5.98
C PRO A 70 6.75 -3.93 -6.76
N THR A 71 6.39 -2.90 -7.51
CA THR A 71 7.33 -2.14 -8.36
C THR A 71 8.08 -1.06 -7.59
N ASP A 72 7.59 -0.66 -6.42
CA ASP A 72 8.19 0.41 -5.63
C ASP A 72 9.09 -0.12 -4.54
N GLN A 73 10.23 0.55 -4.36
CA GLN A 73 11.13 0.31 -3.24
C GLN A 73 10.81 1.28 -2.11
N PHE A 74 10.31 0.74 -1.00
CA PHE A 74 10.19 1.48 0.25
C PHE A 74 11.47 1.32 1.07
N VAL A 75 12.13 2.44 1.37
CA VAL A 75 13.27 2.48 2.30
C VAL A 75 12.75 2.94 3.65
N VAL A 76 12.90 2.10 4.68
CA VAL A 76 12.44 2.38 6.03
C VAL A 76 13.63 2.45 6.97
N THR A 77 13.85 3.64 7.54
CA THR A 77 14.87 3.88 8.56
C THR A 77 14.19 4.10 9.91
N LEU A 78 14.48 3.23 10.87
CA LEU A 78 14.09 3.44 12.26
C LEU A 78 15.24 4.12 13.00
N THR A 79 14.98 5.32 13.53
CA THR A 79 15.95 6.06 14.36
C THR A 79 15.47 6.06 15.79
N ALA A 80 16.19 5.35 16.66
CA ALA A 80 15.92 5.38 18.08
C ALA A 80 16.62 6.60 18.71
N ARG A 81 15.89 7.41 19.47
CA ARG A 81 16.51 8.37 20.39
C ARG A 81 16.91 7.64 21.67
N SER A 82 17.92 6.78 21.58
CA SER A 82 18.66 6.30 22.76
C SER A 82 19.83 7.23 23.06
N ARG A 83 20.46 7.08 24.22
CA ARG A 83 21.67 7.83 24.61
C ARG A 83 22.84 7.64 23.62
N ASP A 84 22.81 6.55 22.85
CA ASP A 84 23.85 6.12 21.92
C ASP A 84 23.45 6.24 20.43
N GLY A 85 22.21 6.64 20.13
CA GLY A 85 21.77 6.96 18.76
C GLY A 85 21.88 5.80 17.77
N TYR A 86 21.20 4.67 18.01
CA TYR A 86 21.18 3.56 17.07
C TYR A 86 20.17 3.79 15.92
N SER A 87 20.60 3.52 14.69
CA SER A 87 19.75 3.47 13.49
C SER A 87 19.71 2.05 12.96
N ILE A 88 18.50 1.52 12.72
CA ILE A 88 18.28 0.20 12.13
C ILE A 88 17.58 0.40 10.78
N GLN A 89 18.15 -0.21 9.73
CA GLN A 89 17.51 -0.27 8.41
C GLN A 89 16.61 -1.50 8.37
N LEU A 90 15.31 -1.28 8.15
CA LEU A 90 14.32 -2.36 8.05
C LEU A 90 14.00 -2.63 6.58
N ARG A 91 13.80 -3.90 6.23
CA ARG A 91 13.35 -4.31 4.90
C ARG A 91 11.85 -4.58 4.92
N PRO A 92 11.04 -3.72 4.30
CA PRO A 92 9.59 -3.93 4.25
C PRO A 92 9.24 -5.15 3.40
N THR A 93 8.21 -5.90 3.80
CA THR A 93 7.66 -7.04 3.05
C THR A 93 6.37 -6.63 2.37
N TYR A 94 6.31 -6.72 1.05
CA TYR A 94 5.10 -6.41 0.29
C TYR A 94 4.02 -7.45 0.56
N LEU A 95 2.82 -6.99 0.96
CA LEU A 95 1.67 -7.85 1.26
C LEU A 95 0.64 -7.89 0.11
N GLY A 96 0.79 -7.04 -0.91
CA GLY A 96 -0.21 -6.86 -1.96
C GLY A 96 -1.17 -5.70 -1.69
N SER A 97 -1.87 -5.24 -2.74
CA SER A 97 -2.89 -4.19 -2.65
C SER A 97 -2.40 -2.86 -2.05
N GLY A 98 -1.17 -2.48 -2.37
CA GLY A 98 -0.53 -1.25 -1.90
C GLY A 98 0.02 -1.37 -0.49
N ALA A 99 -0.26 -2.47 0.22
CA ALA A 99 0.17 -2.68 1.59
C ALA A 99 1.57 -3.28 1.67
N THR A 100 2.41 -2.71 2.53
CA THR A 100 3.74 -3.24 2.85
C THR A 100 3.91 -3.28 4.36
N LEU A 101 4.30 -4.44 4.90
CA LEU A 101 4.47 -4.67 6.34
C LEU A 101 5.93 -4.48 6.74
N VAL A 102 6.13 -3.78 7.86
CA VAL A 102 7.42 -3.69 8.53
C VAL A 102 7.27 -4.29 9.92
N LYS A 103 8.16 -5.23 10.26
CA LYS A 103 8.25 -5.84 11.60
C LYS A 103 9.61 -5.54 12.21
N TYR A 104 9.63 -5.22 13.50
CA TYR A 104 10.86 -5.22 14.29
C TYR A 104 10.57 -5.53 15.76
N GLU A 105 11.56 -6.09 16.43
CA GLU A 105 11.58 -6.33 17.88
C GLU A 105 12.60 -5.36 18.51
N VAL A 106 12.28 -4.82 19.68
CA VAL A 106 13.17 -3.96 20.49
C VAL A 106 13.85 -4.79 21.57
#